data_AF-A0A7J8VSQ3-F1
#
_entry.id   AF-A0A7J8VSQ3-F1
#
_cell.length_a   1.000
_cell.length_b   1.000
_cell.length_c   1.000
_cell.angle_alpha   90.00
_cell.angle_beta   90.00
_cell.angle_gamma   90.00
#
_symmetry.space_group_name_H-M   'P 1'
#
loop_
_entity.id
_entity.type
_entity.pdbx_description
1 polymer ?
#
loop_
_entity_poly.entity_id
_entity_poly.type
_entity_poly.pdbx_seq_one_letter_code
_entity_poly.pdbx_strand_id
1 'polypeptide(L)'
;METSVTCYARGIVLPGVSSKHSSALVSPPSISPSFSSKSLKTSSLFGESLRVVPRSSLKVSKAKNTTSLVTKCEIGESLEEFLTKATSDKALIRLMMCMGEALRTIAFKVRTASCGGTACVNSFGDEQLAVDLLANKLLFEALTYSHFCKYACSEEIPELQDMGGPAEGGFSVAFDPLDGSSIVDTNFTVGTIFGVWPGDKLTGVTGRDQVAAAMGIFGPRTTYVLALKDIPGTHEFLLLDEGKWQHVKDTYEIGEGKMFSPGNLRATFDNPEYD
;
A
#
# COMPACT_ATOMS: atom_id res chain seq x y z
N MET A 1 31.67 31.33 -36.72
CA MET A 1 32.46 32.20 -35.82
C MET A 1 32.53 31.48 -34.48
N GLU A 2 33.61 30.75 -34.31
CA GLU A 2 34.01 30.11 -33.06
C GLU A 2 34.61 31.17 -32.13
N THR A 3 34.31 31.10 -30.83
CA THR A 3 35.20 31.61 -29.79
C THR A 3 35.08 30.73 -28.55
N SER A 4 36.03 29.81 -28.44
CA SER A 4 36.49 29.14 -27.23
C SER A 4 37.40 30.09 -26.43
N VAL A 5 37.30 30.08 -25.10
CA VAL A 5 38.36 30.61 -24.22
C VAL A 5 38.54 29.65 -23.03
N THR A 6 39.80 29.31 -22.81
CA THR A 6 40.33 28.25 -21.95
C THR A 6 40.84 28.81 -20.63
N CYS A 7 40.59 28.05 -19.55
CA CYS A 7 41.30 27.81 -18.28
C CYS A 7 42.27 28.85 -17.67
N TYR A 8 42.17 29.03 -16.34
CA TYR A 8 43.35 29.03 -15.45
C TYR A 8 43.00 28.45 -14.06
N ALA A 9 43.74 27.41 -13.67
CA ALA A 9 43.76 26.82 -12.33
C ALA A 9 44.93 27.38 -11.51
N ARG A 10 44.74 27.55 -10.19
CA ARG A 10 45.83 27.71 -9.22
C ARG A 10 45.54 26.85 -8.00
N GLY A 11 46.40 25.86 -7.76
CA GLY A 11 46.43 25.08 -6.54
C GLY A 11 47.26 25.75 -5.44
N ILE A 12 46.98 25.39 -4.20
CA ILE A 12 47.86 25.57 -3.04
C ILE A 12 47.84 24.27 -2.22
N VAL A 13 49.03 23.85 -1.80
CA VAL A 13 49.36 22.61 -1.07
C VAL A 13 49.36 22.84 0.46
N LEU A 14 49.08 21.76 1.19
CA LEU A 14 48.92 21.49 2.63
C LEU A 14 50.05 21.98 3.58
N PRO A 15 49.86 21.86 4.92
CA PRO A 15 50.38 20.67 5.60
C PRO A 15 49.44 20.06 6.66
N GLY A 16 49.58 18.74 6.86
CA GLY A 16 48.82 17.96 7.82
C GLY A 16 49.39 17.93 9.23
N VAL A 17 48.55 17.48 10.18
CA VAL A 17 48.94 16.96 11.50
C VAL A 17 48.06 15.76 11.83
N SER A 18 48.71 14.68 12.26
CA SER A 18 48.16 13.41 12.72
C SER A 18 48.22 13.37 14.26
N SER A 19 47.19 12.84 14.93
CA SER A 19 47.40 12.05 16.15
C SER A 19 46.23 11.12 16.48
N LYS A 20 46.60 10.01 17.10
CA LYS A 20 45.92 8.72 17.32
C LYS A 20 44.95 8.70 18.53
N HIS A 21 44.29 7.54 18.67
CA HIS A 21 43.62 6.92 19.84
C HIS A 21 42.14 7.27 20.03
N SER A 22 41.24 6.39 20.46
CA SER A 22 41.22 4.93 20.67
C SER A 22 39.74 4.53 20.85
N SER A 23 39.43 3.29 20.50
CA SER A 23 38.16 2.58 20.72
C SER A 23 37.76 2.45 22.20
N ALA A 24 36.48 2.68 22.52
CA ALA A 24 35.85 2.05 23.68
C ALA A 24 34.33 1.90 23.45
N LEU A 25 33.90 0.64 23.36
CA LEU A 25 32.52 0.18 23.42
C LEU A 25 32.02 0.29 24.86
N VAL A 26 30.79 0.80 25.06
CA VAL A 26 30.09 0.71 26.35
C VAL A 26 28.74 0.06 26.14
N SER A 27 28.64 -1.16 26.64
CA SER A 27 27.44 -2.00 26.71
C SER A 27 26.50 -1.53 27.83
N PRO A 28 25.17 -1.67 27.69
CA PRO A 28 24.23 -1.40 28.78
C PRO A 28 24.22 -2.53 29.82
N PRO A 29 23.90 -2.25 31.09
CA PRO A 29 23.86 -3.27 32.14
C PRO A 29 22.60 -4.14 32.03
N SER A 30 22.82 -5.45 32.19
CA SER A 30 21.81 -6.50 32.31
C SER A 30 21.25 -6.56 33.72
N ILE A 31 19.92 -6.64 33.84
CA ILE A 31 19.23 -6.96 35.10
C ILE A 31 18.15 -8.01 34.81
N SER A 32 18.39 -9.22 35.31
CA SER A 32 17.42 -10.29 35.62
C SER A 32 17.67 -10.64 37.09
N PRO A 33 16.66 -10.99 37.93
CA PRO A 33 15.84 -12.21 37.80
C PRO A 33 14.37 -11.93 38.24
N SER A 34 13.39 -12.81 38.40
CA SER A 34 13.26 -14.25 38.61
C SER A 34 11.79 -14.66 38.33
N PHE A 35 11.59 -15.95 38.10
CA PHE A 35 10.29 -16.62 37.93
C PHE A 35 9.41 -16.58 39.19
N SER A 36 8.08 -16.50 39.00
CA SER A 36 7.08 -17.04 39.92
C SER A 36 5.79 -17.36 39.17
N SER A 37 5.55 -18.64 38.94
CA SER A 37 4.29 -19.21 38.47
C SER A 37 3.26 -19.24 39.59
N LYS A 38 2.05 -18.72 39.34
CA LYS A 38 0.86 -19.10 40.11
C LYS A 38 -0.31 -19.38 39.17
N SER A 39 -0.56 -20.68 39.04
CA SER A 39 -1.82 -21.30 38.64
C SER A 39 -2.95 -20.84 39.57
N LEU A 40 -4.09 -20.44 39.01
CA LEU A 40 -5.37 -20.37 39.70
C LEU A 40 -6.43 -21.02 38.83
N LYS A 41 -6.99 -22.10 39.36
CA LYS A 41 -8.08 -22.88 38.80
C LYS A 41 -9.33 -22.69 39.68
N THR A 42 -10.45 -22.48 39.00
CA THR A 42 -11.86 -22.78 39.31
C THR A 42 -12.53 -22.15 40.54
N SER A 43 -13.73 -21.59 40.31
CA SER A 43 -14.94 -22.07 40.99
C SER A 43 -16.17 -21.95 40.09
N SER A 44 -16.75 -23.11 39.79
CA SER A 44 -18.09 -23.28 39.22
C SER A 44 -19.13 -23.19 40.33
N LEU A 45 -20.19 -22.40 40.13
CA LEU A 45 -21.35 -22.38 41.02
C LEU A 45 -22.64 -22.20 40.21
N PHE A 46 -23.55 -23.14 40.44
CA PHE A 46 -24.99 -23.21 40.13
C PHE A 46 -25.47 -23.68 38.75
N GLY A 47 -26.25 -24.77 38.79
CA GLY A 47 -27.55 -24.81 38.12
C GLY A 47 -27.84 -26.00 37.21
N GLU A 48 -27.95 -27.19 37.78
CA GLU A 48 -28.50 -28.37 37.09
C GLU A 48 -30.02 -28.21 36.87
N SER A 49 -30.52 -28.50 35.66
CA SER A 49 -31.93 -28.82 35.43
C SER A 49 -32.08 -29.83 34.30
N LEU A 50 -32.35 -31.07 34.70
CA LEU A 50 -32.69 -32.21 33.86
C LEU A 50 -34.07 -32.02 33.22
N ARG A 51 -34.14 -32.03 31.88
CA ARG A 51 -35.31 -32.52 31.13
C ARG A 51 -34.86 -33.29 29.89
N VAL A 52 -35.18 -34.58 29.90
CA VAL A 52 -35.08 -35.53 28.78
C VAL A 52 -36.41 -35.52 28.02
N VAL A 53 -36.38 -36.05 26.78
CA VAL A 53 -37.45 -36.64 25.92
C VAL A 53 -37.68 -35.85 24.61
N PRO A 54 -37.93 -36.48 23.43
CA PRO A 54 -37.32 -37.65 22.80
C PRO A 54 -36.75 -37.35 21.39
N ARG A 55 -36.00 -38.31 20.83
CA ARG A 55 -35.56 -38.34 19.43
C ARG A 55 -36.76 -38.36 18.47
N SER A 56 -36.77 -37.44 17.50
CA SER A 56 -37.49 -37.63 16.24
C SER A 56 -36.50 -37.57 15.07
N SER A 57 -36.50 -38.63 14.27
CA SER A 57 -35.69 -38.80 13.07
C SER A 57 -36.33 -38.06 11.91
N LEU A 58 -35.75 -36.92 11.53
CA LEU A 58 -36.08 -36.21 10.30
C LEU A 58 -34.90 -36.31 9.33
N LYS A 59 -35.16 -36.94 8.18
CA LYS A 59 -34.26 -37.03 7.03
C LYS A 59 -34.08 -35.62 6.46
N VAL A 60 -32.87 -35.07 6.55
CA VAL A 60 -32.48 -33.85 5.83
C VAL A 60 -31.89 -34.24 4.48
N SER A 61 -32.65 -33.97 3.42
CA SER A 61 -32.14 -33.92 2.05
C SER A 61 -31.07 -32.82 1.95
N LYS A 62 -29.86 -33.19 1.53
CA LYS A 62 -28.77 -32.26 1.20
C LYS A 62 -29.21 -31.36 0.03
N ALA A 63 -29.66 -30.15 0.34
CA ALA A 63 -29.54 -29.03 -0.57
C ALA A 63 -28.19 -28.36 -0.30
N LYS A 64 -27.28 -28.38 -1.28
CA LYS A 64 -26.06 -27.57 -1.25
C LYS A 64 -26.47 -26.11 -1.45
N ASN A 65 -26.80 -25.43 -0.35
CA ASN A 65 -26.78 -23.97 -0.32
C ASN A 65 -25.33 -23.55 -0.14
N THR A 66 -24.68 -23.17 -1.23
CA THR A 66 -23.43 -22.40 -1.19
C THR A 66 -23.78 -20.97 -0.78
N THR A 67 -24.14 -20.78 0.49
CA THR A 67 -24.17 -19.45 1.10
C THR A 67 -22.73 -19.08 1.40
N SER A 68 -22.12 -18.28 0.52
CA SER A 68 -20.89 -17.57 0.87
C SER A 68 -21.21 -16.72 2.09
N LEU A 69 -20.60 -17.07 3.22
CA LEU A 69 -20.63 -16.26 4.43
C LEU A 69 -19.79 -15.00 4.17
N VAL A 70 -20.39 -14.01 3.50
CA VAL A 70 -19.82 -12.66 3.44
C VAL A 70 -19.93 -12.10 4.85
N THR A 71 -18.84 -12.24 5.61
CA THR A 71 -18.74 -11.63 6.93
C THR A 71 -18.78 -10.13 6.71
N LYS A 72 -19.81 -9.46 7.25
CA LYS A 72 -19.96 -8.01 7.13
C LYS A 72 -18.71 -7.36 7.72
N CYS A 73 -17.97 -6.63 6.90
CA CYS A 73 -16.83 -5.83 7.35
C CYS A 73 -17.37 -4.62 8.10
N GLU A 74 -16.76 -4.28 9.24
CA GLU A 74 -17.24 -3.21 10.11
C GLU A 74 -16.34 -1.97 9.98
N ILE A 75 -16.95 -0.79 10.07
CA ILE A 75 -16.19 0.47 10.16
C ILE A 75 -15.44 0.49 11.50
N GLY A 76 -14.20 0.95 11.47
CA GLY A 76 -13.31 1.01 12.64
C GLY A 76 -12.27 -0.11 12.71
N GLU A 77 -12.44 -1.18 11.92
CA GLU A 77 -11.49 -2.28 11.80
C GLU A 77 -10.16 -1.83 11.20
N SER A 78 -9.08 -2.52 11.56
CA SER A 78 -7.80 -2.35 10.88
C SER A 78 -7.84 -2.95 9.46
N LEU A 79 -6.91 -2.52 8.59
CA LEU A 79 -6.73 -3.10 7.26
C LEU A 79 -6.54 -4.63 7.30
N GLU A 80 -5.78 -5.15 8.26
CA GLU A 80 -5.53 -6.59 8.39
C GLU A 80 -6.81 -7.36 8.77
N GLU A 81 -7.57 -6.85 9.74
CA GLU A 81 -8.84 -7.44 10.17
C GLU A 81 -9.86 -7.45 9.01
N PHE A 82 -9.97 -6.33 8.29
CA PHE A 82 -10.80 -6.22 7.10
C PHE A 82 -10.38 -7.26 6.05
N LEU A 83 -9.11 -7.29 5.65
CA LEU A 83 -8.63 -8.16 4.57
C LEU A 83 -8.80 -9.65 4.94
N THR A 84 -8.58 -10.01 6.19
CA THR A 84 -8.78 -11.39 6.70
C THR A 84 -10.24 -11.83 6.69
N LYS A 85 -11.18 -10.89 6.86
CA LYS A 85 -12.62 -11.14 6.72
C LYS A 85 -13.08 -11.14 5.26
N ALA A 86 -12.46 -10.29 4.44
CA ALA A 86 -12.83 -10.05 3.06
C ALA A 86 -12.33 -11.16 2.12
N THR A 87 -11.18 -11.77 2.36
CA THR A 87 -10.68 -12.85 1.51
C THR A 87 -9.97 -13.94 2.31
N SER A 88 -10.07 -15.20 1.85
CA SER A 88 -9.28 -16.30 2.39
C SER A 88 -7.87 -16.41 1.77
N ASP A 89 -7.59 -15.62 0.73
CA ASP A 89 -6.32 -15.63 0.01
C ASP A 89 -5.24 -14.89 0.81
N LYS A 90 -4.42 -15.65 1.53
CA LYS A 90 -3.32 -15.12 2.36
C LYS A 90 -2.25 -14.40 1.54
N ALA A 91 -2.05 -14.79 0.28
CA ALA A 91 -1.06 -14.17 -0.59
C ALA A 91 -1.54 -12.75 -0.96
N LEU A 92 -2.82 -12.61 -1.30
CA LEU A 92 -3.42 -11.30 -1.58
C LEU A 92 -3.42 -10.41 -0.33
N ILE A 93 -3.78 -10.94 0.84
CA ILE A 93 -3.73 -10.18 2.12
C ILE A 93 -2.32 -9.62 2.33
N ARG A 94 -1.28 -10.47 2.20
CA ARG A 94 0.11 -10.07 2.39
C ARG A 94 0.54 -8.99 1.40
N LEU A 95 0.21 -9.14 0.12
CA LEU A 95 0.52 -8.15 -0.92
C LEU A 95 -0.14 -6.80 -0.61
N MET A 96 -1.44 -6.78 -0.31
CA MET A 96 -2.17 -5.54 -0.02
C MET A 96 -1.68 -4.83 1.26
N MET A 97 -1.23 -5.59 2.26
CA MET A 97 -0.59 -5.05 3.46
C MET A 97 0.77 -4.40 3.16
N CYS A 98 1.63 -5.07 2.37
CA CYS A 98 2.92 -4.52 1.96
C CYS A 98 2.75 -3.24 1.13
N MET A 99 1.77 -3.20 0.22
CA MET A 99 1.43 -1.98 -0.52
C MET A 99 0.97 -0.85 0.42
N GLY A 100 0.16 -1.17 1.43
CA GLY A 100 -0.24 -0.20 2.46
C GLY A 100 0.95 0.40 3.24
N GLU A 101 2.01 -0.37 3.50
CA GLU A 101 3.24 0.11 4.12
C GLU A 101 4.02 1.07 3.20
N ALA A 102 4.09 0.75 1.90
CA ALA A 102 4.68 1.65 0.90
C ALA A 102 3.91 2.98 0.84
N LEU A 103 2.58 2.94 0.74
CA LEU A 103 1.74 4.14 0.70
C LEU A 103 1.92 5.02 1.94
N ARG A 104 2.02 4.43 3.13
CA ARG A 104 2.32 5.16 4.37
C ARG A 104 3.66 5.89 4.27
N THR A 105 4.67 5.23 3.71
CA THR A 105 6.01 5.80 3.57
C THR A 105 6.04 6.90 2.52
N ILE A 106 5.39 6.69 1.36
CA ILE A 106 5.26 7.69 0.30
C ILE A 106 4.57 8.95 0.84
N ALA A 107 3.48 8.80 1.59
CA ALA A 107 2.78 9.94 2.19
C ALA A 107 3.68 10.81 3.09
N PHE A 108 4.56 10.18 3.86
CA PHE A 108 5.55 10.91 4.68
C PHE A 108 6.60 11.60 3.81
N LYS A 109 7.06 10.94 2.74
CA LYS A 109 8.07 11.47 1.82
C LYS A 109 7.55 12.64 0.99
N VAL A 110 6.31 12.58 0.53
CA VAL A 110 5.64 13.72 -0.13
C VAL A 110 5.49 14.89 0.86
N ARG A 111 4.98 14.63 2.08
CA ARG A 111 4.76 15.67 3.10
C ARG A 111 6.01 16.46 3.50
N THR A 112 7.18 15.81 3.46
CA THR A 112 8.45 16.38 3.91
C THR A 112 9.43 16.65 2.76
N ALA A 113 8.96 16.57 1.51
CA ALA A 113 9.79 16.81 0.34
C ALA A 113 10.30 18.26 0.31
N SER A 114 11.55 18.43 -0.11
CA SER A 114 12.09 19.75 -0.45
C SER A 114 11.71 20.06 -1.89
N CYS A 115 10.86 21.06 -2.09
CA CYS A 115 10.46 21.50 -3.42
C CYS A 115 11.33 22.68 -3.85
N GLY A 116 12.28 22.41 -4.76
CA GLY A 116 13.13 23.39 -5.43
C GLY A 116 12.76 23.49 -6.91
N GLY A 117 13.25 24.53 -7.60
CA GLY A 117 12.70 24.99 -8.89
C GLY A 117 12.57 24.00 -10.06
N THR A 118 13.10 22.77 -9.98
CA THR A 118 12.93 21.75 -11.03
C THR A 118 12.36 20.42 -10.54
N ALA A 119 12.26 20.18 -9.22
CA ALA A 119 11.71 18.94 -8.67
C ALA A 119 11.42 19.05 -7.17
N CYS A 120 10.45 18.26 -6.71
CA CYS A 120 10.29 17.94 -5.28
C CYS A 120 11.07 16.67 -4.97
N VAL A 121 11.97 16.76 -3.99
CA VAL A 121 12.95 15.72 -3.68
C VAL A 121 12.95 15.34 -2.20
N ASN A 122 13.16 14.06 -1.90
CA ASN A 122 13.34 13.56 -0.54
C ASN A 122 14.45 12.50 -0.51
N SER A 123 14.93 12.14 0.68
CA SER A 123 15.96 11.13 0.84
C SER A 123 15.40 9.71 0.77
N PHE A 124 16.16 8.79 0.18
CA PHE A 124 15.92 7.36 0.22
C PHE A 124 17.26 6.65 0.42
N GLY A 125 17.44 5.99 1.57
CA GLY A 125 18.77 5.57 1.99
C GLY A 125 19.72 6.79 2.08
N ASP A 126 20.81 6.74 1.33
CA ASP A 126 21.82 7.80 1.24
C ASP A 126 21.63 8.74 0.03
N GLU A 127 20.63 8.48 -0.83
CA GLU A 127 20.38 9.24 -2.06
C GLU A 127 19.26 10.28 -1.88
N GLN A 128 19.35 11.39 -2.61
CA GLN A 128 18.25 12.34 -2.77
C GLN A 128 17.58 12.11 -4.13
N LEU A 129 16.29 11.80 -4.13
CA LEU A 129 15.53 11.42 -5.32
C LEU A 129 14.31 12.32 -5.47
N ALA A 130 13.88 12.51 -6.72
CA ALA A 130 12.56 13.04 -7.00
C ALA A 130 11.49 12.10 -6.40
N VAL A 131 10.41 12.68 -5.88
CA VAL A 131 9.41 11.94 -5.07
C VAL A 131 8.67 10.85 -5.85
N ASP A 132 8.53 11.01 -7.16
CA ASP A 132 8.04 10.02 -8.13
C ASP A 132 8.95 8.79 -8.21
N LEU A 133 10.25 8.99 -8.46
CA LEU A 133 11.25 7.91 -8.51
C LEU A 133 11.41 7.22 -7.16
N LEU A 134 11.26 7.99 -6.06
CA LEU A 134 11.25 7.45 -4.71
C LEU A 134 10.03 6.54 -4.49
N ALA A 135 8.84 7.00 -4.86
CA ALA A 135 7.61 6.20 -4.77
C ALA A 135 7.72 4.92 -5.60
N ASN A 136 8.28 5.03 -6.81
CA ASN A 136 8.55 3.89 -7.68
C ASN A 136 9.43 2.82 -7.01
N LYS A 137 10.56 3.24 -6.40
CA LYS A 137 11.45 2.32 -5.65
C LYS A 137 10.71 1.65 -4.48
N LEU A 138 9.97 2.42 -3.67
CA LEU A 138 9.22 1.89 -2.53
C LEU A 138 8.17 0.84 -2.92
N LEU A 139 7.49 1.03 -4.05
CA LEU A 139 6.46 0.10 -4.53
C LEU A 139 7.09 -1.20 -5.04
N PHE A 140 8.17 -1.13 -5.82
CA PHE A 140 8.92 -2.34 -6.22
C PHE A 140 9.47 -3.11 -5.01
N GLU A 141 10.01 -2.40 -4.01
CA GLU A 141 10.47 -3.03 -2.76
C GLU A 141 9.32 -3.73 -2.03
N ALA A 142 8.19 -3.06 -1.85
CA ALA A 142 7.02 -3.65 -1.19
C ALA A 142 6.51 -4.89 -1.93
N LEU A 143 6.49 -4.88 -3.27
CA LEU A 143 6.11 -6.04 -4.08
C LEU A 143 7.11 -7.19 -3.93
N THR A 144 8.40 -6.89 -3.86
CA THR A 144 9.45 -7.89 -3.58
C THR A 144 9.30 -8.49 -2.17
N TYR A 145 9.09 -7.65 -1.15
CA TYR A 145 8.88 -8.06 0.25
C TYR A 145 7.56 -8.81 0.49
N SER A 146 6.60 -8.69 -0.43
CA SER A 146 5.38 -9.49 -0.38
C SER A 146 5.65 -10.97 -0.63
N HIS A 147 6.69 -11.30 -1.41
CA HIS A 147 7.00 -12.64 -1.93
C HIS A 147 5.92 -13.28 -2.83
N PHE A 148 4.84 -12.56 -3.12
CA PHE A 148 3.70 -13.07 -3.90
C PHE A 148 3.51 -12.36 -5.23
N CYS A 149 4.34 -11.36 -5.55
CA CYS A 149 4.35 -10.72 -6.85
C CYS A 149 5.34 -11.42 -7.79
N LYS A 150 4.89 -11.91 -8.93
CA LYS A 150 5.73 -12.45 -10.02
C LYS A 150 6.29 -11.32 -10.88
N TYR A 151 5.43 -10.51 -11.48
CA TYR A 151 5.85 -9.37 -12.30
C TYR A 151 5.25 -8.06 -11.80
N ALA A 152 6.04 -7.00 -11.86
CA ALA A 152 5.62 -5.64 -11.60
C ALA A 152 5.89 -4.76 -12.82
N CYS A 153 4.99 -3.83 -13.12
CA CYS A 153 5.14 -2.85 -14.21
C CYS A 153 4.80 -1.46 -13.68
N SER A 154 5.71 -0.51 -13.85
CA SER A 154 5.52 0.88 -13.44
C SER A 154 5.26 1.76 -14.66
N GLU A 155 4.49 2.84 -14.53
CA GLU A 155 4.41 3.86 -15.58
C GLU A 155 5.80 4.43 -15.94
N GLU A 156 6.66 4.63 -14.94
CA GLU A 156 8.00 5.20 -15.09
C GLU A 156 8.97 4.27 -15.83
N ILE A 157 8.72 2.96 -15.75
CA ILE A 157 9.52 1.92 -16.40
C ILE A 157 8.54 0.88 -16.96
N PRO A 158 8.04 1.07 -18.20
CA PRO A 158 6.98 0.26 -18.79
C PRO A 158 7.49 -1.10 -19.31
N GLU A 159 8.41 -1.72 -18.57
CA GLU A 159 8.96 -3.04 -18.79
C GLU A 159 8.60 -3.93 -17.59
N LEU A 160 8.30 -5.21 -17.86
CA LEU A 160 8.00 -6.17 -16.79
C LEU A 160 9.27 -6.45 -15.96
N GLN A 161 9.19 -6.11 -14.67
CA GLN A 161 10.23 -6.42 -13.70
C GLN A 161 9.85 -7.68 -12.91
N ASP A 162 10.75 -8.66 -12.84
CA ASP A 162 10.53 -9.88 -12.05
C ASP A 162 10.76 -9.60 -10.56
N MET A 163 9.72 -9.75 -9.76
CA MET A 163 9.75 -9.54 -8.30
C MET A 163 10.06 -10.82 -7.52
N GLY A 164 10.25 -11.96 -8.22
CA GLY A 164 10.68 -13.23 -7.62
C GLY A 164 9.58 -14.07 -6.97
N GLY A 165 8.32 -13.64 -7.01
CA GLY A 165 7.17 -14.41 -6.55
C GLY A 165 6.75 -15.53 -7.51
N PRO A 166 5.82 -16.41 -7.10
CA PRO A 166 5.37 -17.54 -7.89
C PRO A 166 4.43 -17.11 -9.02
N ALA A 167 4.49 -17.80 -10.16
CA ALA A 167 3.51 -17.63 -11.24
C ALA A 167 2.15 -18.24 -10.86
N GLU A 168 2.13 -19.47 -10.35
CA GLU A 168 0.90 -20.11 -9.86
C GLU A 168 0.63 -19.68 -8.42
N GLY A 169 -0.58 -19.17 -8.16
CA GLY A 169 -0.97 -18.67 -6.83
C GLY A 169 -0.30 -17.35 -6.42
N GLY A 170 0.47 -16.72 -7.30
CA GLY A 170 0.96 -15.35 -7.14
C GLY A 170 0.24 -14.37 -8.05
N PHE A 171 0.77 -13.15 -8.10
CA PHE A 171 0.15 -12.01 -8.76
C PHE A 171 1.11 -11.25 -9.66
N SER A 172 0.59 -10.50 -10.62
CA SER A 172 1.32 -9.45 -11.30
C SER A 172 0.65 -8.10 -11.04
N VAL A 173 1.45 -7.05 -10.85
CA VAL A 173 0.97 -5.73 -10.43
C VAL A 173 1.42 -4.65 -11.41
N ALA A 174 0.47 -3.84 -11.88
CA ALA A 174 0.77 -2.62 -12.61
C ALA A 174 0.46 -1.41 -11.73
N PHE A 175 1.31 -0.39 -11.75
CA PHE A 175 1.12 0.79 -10.90
C PHE A 175 1.63 2.09 -11.56
N ASP A 176 0.95 3.19 -11.24
CA ASP A 176 1.46 4.55 -11.36
C ASP A 176 1.94 4.96 -9.95
N PRO A 177 3.25 5.22 -9.78
CA PRO A 177 3.82 5.44 -8.47
C PRO A 177 3.37 6.76 -7.81
N LEU A 178 3.15 7.83 -8.59
CA LEU A 178 2.79 9.13 -8.06
C LEU A 178 2.12 10.03 -9.12
N ASP A 179 0.84 9.79 -9.37
CA ASP A 179 -0.03 10.67 -10.16
C ASP A 179 -0.03 12.09 -9.57
N GLY A 180 0.22 13.07 -10.44
CA GLY A 180 0.35 14.48 -10.05
C GLY A 180 1.69 14.85 -9.40
N SER A 181 2.72 14.03 -9.51
CA SER A 181 4.08 14.32 -8.98
C SER A 181 4.62 15.71 -9.36
N SER A 182 4.32 16.17 -10.57
CA SER A 182 4.75 17.48 -11.11
C SER A 182 4.16 18.70 -10.40
N ILE A 183 3.07 18.54 -9.63
CA ILE A 183 2.36 19.62 -8.94
C ILE A 183 2.44 19.49 -7.41
N VAL A 184 3.34 18.65 -6.89
CA VAL A 184 3.55 18.49 -5.44
C VAL A 184 3.96 19.81 -4.77
N ASP A 185 4.68 20.68 -5.48
CA ASP A 185 5.09 22.01 -5.01
C ASP A 185 3.90 22.95 -4.75
N THR A 186 2.79 22.77 -5.47
CA THR A 186 1.55 23.52 -5.27
C THR A 186 0.72 23.04 -4.08
N ASN A 187 1.12 21.92 -3.46
CA ASN A 187 0.42 21.28 -2.35
C ASN A 187 -1.02 20.84 -2.68
N PHE A 188 -1.28 20.53 -3.96
CA PHE A 188 -2.51 19.84 -4.38
C PHE A 188 -2.44 18.36 -4.02
N THR A 189 -3.60 17.73 -3.87
CA THR A 189 -3.68 16.28 -3.60
C THR A 189 -3.11 15.49 -4.79
N VAL A 190 -2.23 14.55 -4.47
CA VAL A 190 -1.60 13.60 -5.41
C VAL A 190 -1.85 12.17 -4.95
N GLY A 191 -1.49 11.15 -5.73
CA GLY A 191 -1.77 9.77 -5.33
C GLY A 191 -0.98 8.69 -6.05
N THR A 192 -1.07 7.46 -5.56
CA THR A 192 -0.54 6.25 -6.19
C THR A 192 -1.73 5.42 -6.67
N ILE A 193 -1.63 4.78 -7.82
CA ILE A 193 -2.68 3.88 -8.35
C ILE A 193 -2.05 2.53 -8.64
N PHE A 194 -2.72 1.43 -8.30
CA PHE A 194 -2.27 0.11 -8.73
C PHE A 194 -3.42 -0.89 -8.92
N GLY A 195 -3.18 -1.85 -9.82
CA GLY A 195 -4.04 -2.99 -10.07
C GLY A 195 -3.29 -4.30 -9.86
N VAL A 196 -4.00 -5.32 -9.38
CA VAL A 196 -3.45 -6.65 -9.06
C VAL A 196 -4.16 -7.70 -9.90
N TRP A 197 -3.40 -8.41 -10.73
CA TRP A 197 -3.86 -9.53 -11.54
C TRP A 197 -3.30 -10.85 -11.02
N PRO A 198 -4.04 -11.97 -11.11
CA PRO A 198 -3.49 -13.28 -10.78
C PRO A 198 -2.51 -13.72 -11.88
N GLY A 199 -1.49 -14.48 -11.49
CA GLY A 199 -0.55 -15.07 -12.45
C GLY A 199 0.60 -14.16 -12.85
N ASP A 200 1.10 -14.38 -14.05
CA ASP A 200 2.37 -13.88 -14.57
C ASP A 200 2.22 -12.97 -15.81
N LYS A 201 1.05 -12.34 -15.97
CA LYS A 201 0.76 -11.52 -17.16
C LYS A 201 0.15 -10.17 -16.78
N LEU A 202 0.61 -9.13 -17.47
CA LEU A 202 0.00 -7.80 -17.48
C LEU A 202 -0.40 -7.35 -18.90
N THR A 203 -0.18 -8.20 -19.91
CA THR A 203 -0.62 -7.99 -21.29
C THR A 203 -1.58 -9.11 -21.71
N GLY A 204 -2.53 -8.80 -22.59
CA GLY A 204 -3.60 -9.75 -22.96
C GLY A 204 -4.59 -10.06 -21.83
N VAL A 205 -4.52 -9.31 -20.73
CA VAL A 205 -5.48 -9.31 -19.61
C VAL A 205 -6.39 -8.10 -19.71
N THR A 206 -7.54 -8.13 -19.04
CA THR A 206 -8.48 -7.01 -18.98
C THR A 206 -8.62 -6.49 -17.55
N GLY A 207 -9.19 -5.30 -17.40
CA GLY A 207 -9.51 -4.77 -16.07
C GLY A 207 -10.47 -5.65 -15.25
N ARG A 208 -11.32 -6.47 -15.92
CA ARG A 208 -12.21 -7.42 -15.22
C ARG A 208 -11.47 -8.60 -14.61
N ASP A 209 -10.23 -8.85 -15.02
CA ASP A 209 -9.41 -9.95 -14.54
C ASP A 209 -8.69 -9.62 -13.23
N GLN A 210 -8.69 -8.35 -12.81
CA GLN A 210 -8.11 -7.92 -11.54
C GLN A 210 -8.76 -8.63 -10.35
N VAL A 211 -7.95 -9.05 -9.38
CA VAL A 211 -8.41 -9.56 -8.08
C VAL A 211 -8.54 -8.45 -7.03
N ALA A 212 -7.75 -7.39 -7.19
CA ALA A 212 -7.83 -6.17 -6.39
C ALA A 212 -7.36 -4.97 -7.21
N ALA A 213 -7.85 -3.80 -6.86
CA ALA A 213 -7.35 -2.51 -7.34
C ALA A 213 -7.42 -1.51 -6.19
N ALA A 214 -6.47 -0.58 -6.13
CA ALA A 214 -6.46 0.42 -5.08
C ALA A 214 -5.71 1.68 -5.46
N MET A 215 -5.94 2.72 -4.65
CA MET A 215 -5.23 3.98 -4.73
C MET A 215 -4.84 4.49 -3.34
N GLY A 216 -3.64 5.02 -3.21
CA GLY A 216 -3.22 5.84 -2.08
C GLY A 216 -3.42 7.30 -2.40
N ILE A 217 -4.12 8.04 -1.54
CA ILE A 217 -4.40 9.47 -1.73
C ILE A 217 -3.61 10.25 -0.69
N PHE A 218 -2.77 11.16 -1.17
CA PHE A 218 -1.88 12.01 -0.36
C PHE A 218 -2.41 13.45 -0.36
N GLY A 219 -3.50 13.66 0.36
CA GLY A 219 -4.10 14.97 0.56
C GLY A 219 -3.84 15.52 1.96
N PRO A 220 -4.71 16.42 2.48
CA PRO A 220 -4.66 16.83 3.88
C PRO A 220 -4.85 15.63 4.85
N ARG A 221 -5.51 14.57 4.36
CA ARG A 221 -5.55 13.25 4.97
C ARG A 221 -4.84 12.26 4.05
N THR A 222 -4.22 11.25 4.64
CA THR A 222 -3.68 10.12 3.89
C THR A 222 -4.68 8.97 3.95
N THR A 223 -5.20 8.56 2.80
CA THR A 223 -6.18 7.48 2.73
C THR A 223 -5.75 6.40 1.74
N TYR A 224 -6.14 5.17 2.01
CA TYR A 224 -5.93 4.02 1.15
C TYR A 224 -7.30 3.47 0.76
N VAL A 225 -7.65 3.57 -0.52
CA VAL A 225 -8.96 3.17 -1.03
C VAL A 225 -8.78 1.93 -1.90
N LEU A 226 -9.47 0.83 -1.57
CA LEU A 226 -9.33 -0.44 -2.27
C LEU A 226 -10.67 -1.05 -2.66
N ALA A 227 -10.65 -1.85 -3.72
CA ALA A 227 -11.73 -2.70 -4.16
C ALA A 227 -11.19 -4.12 -4.37
N LEU A 228 -11.93 -5.13 -3.91
CA LEU A 228 -11.61 -6.54 -4.11
C LEU A 228 -12.69 -7.16 -5.00
N LYS A 229 -12.31 -7.99 -5.98
CA LYS A 229 -13.20 -8.47 -7.04
C LYS A 229 -14.49 -9.11 -6.52
N ASP A 230 -14.37 -9.95 -5.49
CA ASP A 230 -15.47 -10.76 -4.96
C ASP A 230 -16.13 -10.15 -3.72
N ILE A 231 -15.79 -8.90 -3.38
CA ILE A 231 -16.31 -8.20 -2.21
C ILE A 231 -17.09 -6.96 -2.66
N PRO A 232 -18.37 -6.85 -2.28
CA PRO A 232 -19.17 -5.69 -2.65
C PRO A 232 -18.57 -4.39 -2.13
N GLY A 233 -18.58 -3.38 -2.99
CA GLY A 233 -18.24 -2.01 -2.65
C GLY A 233 -16.76 -1.66 -2.80
N THR A 234 -16.46 -0.45 -2.36
CA THR A 234 -15.10 0.12 -2.30
C THR A 234 -14.88 0.67 -0.90
N HIS A 235 -13.72 0.37 -0.34
CA HIS A 235 -13.43 0.53 1.08
C HIS A 235 -12.32 1.54 1.27
N GLU A 236 -12.58 2.57 2.08
CA GLU A 236 -11.63 3.63 2.40
C GLU A 236 -11.03 3.42 3.78
N PHE A 237 -9.71 3.45 3.86
CA PHE A 237 -8.94 3.39 5.08
C PHE A 237 -8.22 4.72 5.33
N LEU A 238 -8.32 5.23 6.55
CA LEU A 238 -7.58 6.39 7.02
C LEU A 238 -6.27 5.96 7.68
N LEU A 239 -5.16 6.63 7.35
CA LEU A 239 -3.92 6.51 8.12
C LEU A 239 -4.04 7.29 9.43
N LEU A 240 -3.97 6.58 10.55
CA LEU A 240 -3.93 7.17 11.89
C LEU A 240 -2.52 7.62 12.29
N ASP A 241 -2.41 8.45 13.33
CA ASP A 241 -1.15 8.99 13.82
C ASP A 241 -0.18 7.90 14.33
N GLU A 242 -0.72 6.80 14.85
CA GLU A 242 0.06 5.62 15.25
C GLU A 242 0.58 4.81 14.05
N GLY A 243 0.21 5.20 12.84
CA GLY A 243 0.64 4.59 11.59
C GLY A 243 -0.17 3.35 11.18
N LYS A 244 -1.38 3.19 11.71
CA LYS A 244 -2.31 2.11 11.35
C LYS A 244 -3.35 2.60 10.35
N TRP A 245 -3.76 1.72 9.45
CA TRP A 245 -4.87 1.94 8.52
C TRP A 245 -6.18 1.50 9.19
N GLN A 246 -7.11 2.44 9.36
CA GLN A 246 -8.43 2.18 9.95
C GLN A 246 -9.53 2.33 8.89
N HIS A 247 -10.42 1.35 8.79
CA HIS A 247 -11.57 1.36 7.89
C HIS A 247 -12.55 2.47 8.30
N VAL A 248 -12.86 3.41 7.41
CA VAL A 248 -13.69 4.58 7.73
C VAL A 248 -14.93 4.73 6.86
N LYS A 249 -14.97 4.13 5.67
CA LYS A 249 -16.10 4.29 4.76
C LYS A 249 -16.20 3.16 3.73
N ASP A 250 -17.42 2.67 3.55
CA ASP A 250 -17.83 1.81 2.44
C ASP A 250 -18.60 2.63 1.40
N THR A 251 -18.40 2.29 0.12
CA THR A 251 -19.17 2.85 -0.99
C THR A 251 -19.71 1.72 -1.86
N TYR A 252 -21.04 1.56 -1.90
CA TYR A 252 -21.71 0.51 -2.68
C TYR A 252 -22.43 1.04 -3.92
N GLU A 253 -22.80 2.32 -3.90
CA GLU A 253 -23.59 2.96 -4.94
C GLU A 253 -23.06 4.37 -5.19
N ILE A 254 -23.07 4.79 -6.46
CA ILE A 254 -22.80 6.16 -6.88
C ILE A 254 -24.10 6.70 -7.47
N GLY A 255 -24.71 7.67 -6.80
CA GLY A 255 -25.96 8.28 -7.25
C GLY A 255 -25.75 9.37 -8.32
N GLU A 256 -26.85 9.82 -8.91
CA GLU A 256 -26.87 10.98 -9.80
C GLU A 256 -26.49 12.27 -9.05
N GLY A 257 -25.74 13.14 -9.73
CA GLY A 257 -25.20 14.36 -9.11
C GLY A 257 -25.01 15.52 -10.08
N LYS A 258 -24.60 16.66 -9.55
CA LYS A 258 -24.28 17.89 -10.32
C LYS A 258 -22.82 18.26 -10.19
N MET A 259 -21.94 17.28 -10.41
CA MET A 259 -20.49 17.42 -10.34
C MET A 259 -19.87 16.86 -11.62
N PHE A 260 -18.87 17.55 -12.17
CA PHE A 260 -18.13 17.11 -13.35
C PHE A 260 -16.63 17.40 -13.16
N SER A 261 -15.77 16.58 -13.77
CA SER A 261 -14.30 16.72 -13.73
C SER A 261 -13.75 16.53 -15.15
N PRO A 262 -13.71 17.59 -15.98
CA PRO A 262 -13.42 17.47 -17.41
C PRO A 262 -11.91 17.38 -17.67
N GLY A 263 -11.42 16.16 -17.91
CA GLY A 263 -10.08 15.95 -18.45
C GLY A 263 -9.97 16.48 -19.89
N ASN A 264 -8.81 17.07 -20.23
CA ASN A 264 -8.51 17.56 -21.59
C ASN A 264 -9.58 18.55 -22.17
N LEU A 265 -10.06 19.51 -21.36
CA LEU A 265 -11.12 20.46 -21.75
C LEU A 265 -10.87 21.18 -23.08
N ARG A 266 -9.60 21.40 -23.48
CA ARG A 266 -9.24 21.99 -24.79
C ARG A 266 -9.87 21.27 -25.99
N ALA A 267 -10.19 19.98 -25.87
CA ALA A 267 -10.84 19.21 -26.92
C ALA A 267 -12.20 19.80 -27.35
N THR A 268 -12.87 20.54 -26.46
CA THR A 268 -14.11 21.26 -26.78
C THR A 268 -13.91 22.42 -27.76
N PHE A 269 -12.68 22.94 -27.88
CA PHE A 269 -12.32 23.95 -28.88
C PHE A 269 -11.69 23.32 -30.12
N ASP A 270 -10.97 22.21 -29.96
CA ASP A 270 -10.14 21.62 -31.01
C ASP A 270 -10.87 20.59 -31.89
N ASN A 271 -11.95 19.97 -31.38
CA ASN A 271 -12.70 18.95 -32.10
C ASN A 271 -14.09 19.48 -32.53
N PRO A 272 -14.34 19.64 -33.86
CA PRO A 272 -15.62 20.12 -34.40
C PRO A 272 -16.84 19.27 -34.05
N GLU A 273 -16.65 18.02 -33.60
CA GLU A 273 -17.77 17.17 -33.14
C GLU A 273 -18.37 17.61 -31.80
N TYR A 274 -17.74 18.58 -31.11
CA TYR A 274 -18.25 19.18 -29.87
C TYR A 274 -19.06 20.48 -30.10
N ASP A 275 -19.21 20.97 -31.33
CA ASP A 275 -20.04 22.14 -31.68
C ASP A 275 -21.56 21.85 -31.66
#